data_AF-R9UQC8-F1
#
_entry.id   AF-R9UQC8-F1
#
_cell.length_a   1.000
_cell.length_b   1.000
_cell.length_c   1.000
_cell.angle_alpha   90.00
_cell.angle_beta   90.00
_cell.angle_gamma   90.00
#
_symmetry.space_group_name_H-M   'P 1'
#
loop_
_entity.id
_entity.type
_entity.pdbx_description
1 polymer ?
#
loop_
_entity_poly.entity_id
_entity_poly.type
_entity_poly.pdbx_seq_one_letter_code
_entity_poly.pdbx_strand_id
1 'polypeptide(L)'
;MATEDVNEALAAAEVTAIESTEKQQPPHKLERKWSFWFDNQSKPKQGAAWGASLRKACTFDTVEDFWGLHETIFVPSRLIPNADIHMFKAGVEPKWEDPECANGGKWTYVPTTGSKL
;
A
#
# COMPACT_ATOMS: atom_id res chain seq x y z
N MET A 1 48.54 -24.03 -29.32
CA MET A 1 48.85 -25.00 -28.25
C MET A 1 49.83 -24.32 -27.29
N ALA A 2 49.57 -24.41 -25.98
CA ALA A 2 50.23 -23.74 -24.83
C ALA A 2 49.79 -22.27 -24.58
N THR A 3 48.90 -22.00 -23.60
CA THR A 3 49.08 -21.63 -22.16
C THR A 3 49.12 -20.09 -22.02
N GLU A 4 48.52 -19.38 -21.05
CA GLU A 4 48.33 -19.61 -19.61
C GLU A 4 47.12 -18.80 -19.07
N ASP A 5 46.54 -19.30 -17.98
CA ASP A 5 45.56 -18.69 -17.09
C ASP A 5 46.08 -17.43 -16.36
N VAL A 6 45.22 -16.43 -16.16
CA VAL A 6 45.26 -15.60 -14.94
C VAL A 6 43.86 -15.53 -14.34
N ASN A 7 43.79 -16.20 -13.20
CA ASN A 7 42.76 -16.29 -12.18
C ASN A 7 42.33 -14.91 -11.62
N GLU A 8 41.09 -14.49 -11.88
CA GLU A 8 40.42 -13.43 -11.11
C GLU A 8 39.26 -14.03 -10.31
N ALA A 9 39.63 -14.68 -9.22
CA ALA A 9 38.75 -15.10 -8.14
C ALA A 9 38.88 -14.11 -6.97
N LEU A 10 37.93 -13.17 -6.85
CA LEU A 10 37.58 -12.44 -5.63
C LEU A 10 36.30 -11.61 -5.94
N ALA A 11 35.13 -11.74 -5.31
CA ALA A 11 34.62 -12.45 -4.15
C ALA A 11 33.11 -12.71 -4.45
N ALA A 12 32.54 -13.90 -4.26
CA ALA A 12 32.24 -14.48 -2.96
C ALA A 12 31.56 -13.47 -1.99
N ALA A 13 30.35 -13.04 -2.34
CA ALA A 13 29.35 -12.58 -1.38
C ALA A 13 27.98 -13.09 -1.85
N GLU A 14 27.75 -14.37 -1.53
CA GLU A 14 26.47 -14.91 -1.11
C GLU A 14 25.22 -14.28 -1.77
N VAL A 15 24.84 -14.82 -2.93
CA VAL A 15 23.40 -14.97 -3.19
C VAL A 15 22.98 -16.18 -2.37
N THR A 16 22.91 -15.97 -1.05
CA THR A 16 22.33 -16.94 -0.13
C THR A 16 20.91 -17.10 -0.63
N ALA A 17 20.65 -18.23 -1.28
CA ALA A 17 19.31 -18.74 -1.44
C ALA A 17 18.69 -18.68 -0.06
N ILE A 18 17.75 -17.74 0.12
CA ILE A 18 16.88 -17.74 1.29
C ILE A 18 15.94 -18.92 1.05
N GLU A 19 16.45 -20.13 1.23
CA GLU A 19 15.64 -21.30 1.52
C GLU A 19 15.09 -21.07 2.93
N SER A 20 14.09 -20.20 3.02
CA SER A 20 13.28 -20.07 4.22
C SER A 20 12.54 -21.39 4.37
N THR A 21 13.13 -22.28 5.18
CA THR A 21 12.41 -23.40 5.76
C THR A 21 11.45 -22.84 6.80
N GLU A 22 10.48 -22.03 6.37
CA GLU A 22 9.42 -21.55 7.23
C GLU A 22 8.35 -22.64 7.25
N LYS A 23 8.25 -23.31 8.40
CA LYS A 23 6.97 -23.87 8.82
C LYS A 23 5.92 -22.82 8.51
N GLN A 24 4.99 -23.08 7.60
CA GLN A 24 3.90 -22.16 7.29
C GLN A 24 3.12 -21.92 8.58
N GLN A 25 3.51 -20.87 9.30
CA GLN A 25 2.79 -20.38 10.46
C GLN A 25 1.40 -20.00 9.96
N PRO A 26 0.33 -20.34 10.70
CA PRO A 26 -1.00 -19.89 10.31
C PRO A 26 -1.00 -18.36 10.21
N PRO A 27 -1.59 -17.79 9.15
CA PRO A 27 -1.53 -16.36 8.90
C PRO A 27 -2.17 -15.57 10.04
N HIS A 28 -1.60 -14.40 10.35
CA HIS A 28 -2.05 -13.56 11.46
C HIS A 28 -3.35 -12.85 11.10
N LYS A 29 -4.48 -13.38 11.57
CA LYS A 29 -5.81 -12.82 11.34
C LYS A 29 -6.00 -11.50 12.09
N LEU A 30 -6.55 -10.52 11.37
CA LEU A 30 -6.98 -9.25 11.96
C LEU A 30 -8.35 -9.42 12.64
N GLU A 31 -8.61 -8.63 13.69
CA GLU A 31 -9.92 -8.62 14.37
C GLU A 31 -11.05 -8.22 13.42
N ARG A 32 -10.76 -7.32 12.47
CA ARG A 32 -11.71 -6.81 11.48
C ARG A 32 -11.13 -6.98 10.08
N LYS A 33 -12.04 -7.15 9.12
CA LYS A 33 -11.69 -7.07 7.70
C LYS A 33 -11.56 -5.60 7.31
N TRP A 34 -10.58 -5.30 6.48
CA TRP A 34 -10.29 -3.95 6.02
C TRP A 34 -10.34 -3.89 4.50
N SER A 35 -10.66 -2.72 3.96
CA SER A 35 -10.74 -2.47 2.52
C SER A 35 -9.99 -1.20 2.16
N PHE A 36 -9.13 -1.31 1.15
CA PHE A 36 -8.52 -0.15 0.52
C PHE A 36 -9.46 0.44 -0.51
N TRP A 37 -9.52 1.76 -0.52
CA TRP A 37 -10.22 2.56 -1.50
C TRP A 37 -9.25 3.58 -2.09
N PHE A 38 -9.43 3.84 -3.37
CA PHE A 38 -8.63 4.76 -4.14
C PHE A 38 -9.54 5.84 -4.70
N ASP A 39 -9.20 7.10 -4.47
CA ASP A 39 -9.88 8.25 -5.06
C ASP A 39 -8.89 9.06 -5.88
N ASN A 40 -9.27 9.39 -7.11
CA ASN A 40 -8.45 10.20 -8.00
C ASN A 40 -9.08 11.58 -8.16
N GLN A 41 -8.57 12.55 -7.40
CA GLN A 41 -9.06 13.92 -7.43
C GLN A 41 -8.46 14.77 -8.56
N SER A 42 -7.68 14.20 -9.48
CA SER A 42 -7.07 14.96 -10.58
C SER A 42 -8.06 15.45 -11.64
N LYS A 43 -9.24 14.84 -11.75
CA LYS A 43 -10.30 15.22 -12.70
C LYS A 43 -11.68 15.17 -12.03
N PRO A 44 -11.98 16.05 -11.06
CA PRO A 44 -13.31 16.12 -10.53
C PRO A 44 -14.22 16.56 -11.67
N LYS A 45 -15.12 15.68 -12.10
CA LYS A 45 -16.17 16.06 -13.05
C LYS A 45 -17.00 17.15 -12.36
N GLN A 46 -17.07 18.34 -12.95
CA GLN A 46 -17.88 19.43 -12.40
C GLN A 46 -19.31 18.95 -12.19
N GLY A 47 -19.82 19.07 -10.96
CA GLY A 47 -21.14 18.60 -10.55
C GLY A 47 -21.25 17.11 -10.23
N ALA A 48 -20.15 16.34 -10.20
CA ALA A 48 -20.20 14.96 -9.75
C ALA A 48 -20.42 14.87 -8.23
N ALA A 49 -21.23 13.89 -7.83
CA ALA A 49 -21.42 13.55 -6.43
C ALA A 49 -20.08 13.13 -5.79
N TRP A 50 -19.92 13.44 -4.50
CA TRP A 50 -18.75 13.01 -3.73
C TRP A 50 -18.59 11.49 -3.79
N GLY A 51 -17.36 11.02 -4.01
CA GLY A 51 -17.08 9.59 -4.18
C GLY A 51 -17.40 9.02 -5.56
N ALA A 52 -17.71 9.82 -6.58
CA ALA A 52 -17.88 9.33 -7.95
C ALA A 52 -16.60 8.70 -8.55
N SER A 53 -15.43 9.16 -8.11
CA SER A 53 -14.11 8.63 -8.47
C SER A 53 -13.57 7.60 -7.48
N LEU A 54 -14.29 7.36 -6.39
CA LEU A 54 -13.91 6.42 -5.35
C LEU A 54 -14.07 4.98 -5.85
N ARG A 55 -12.98 4.21 -5.81
CA ARG A 55 -12.92 2.82 -6.24
C ARG A 55 -12.44 1.94 -5.11
N LYS A 56 -13.18 0.88 -4.81
CA LYS A 56 -12.70 -0.17 -3.92
C LYS A 56 -11.59 -0.95 -4.63
N ALA A 57 -10.41 -1.04 -4.02
CA ALA A 57 -9.27 -1.75 -4.59
C ALA A 57 -9.28 -3.22 -4.16
N CYS A 58 -9.13 -3.48 -2.86
CA CYS A 58 -9.06 -4.83 -2.31
C CYS A 58 -9.59 -4.87 -0.87
N THR A 59 -9.94 -6.08 -0.42
CA THR A 59 -10.32 -6.38 0.97
C THR A 59 -9.38 -7.45 1.50
N PHE A 60 -8.86 -7.25 2.71
CA PHE A 60 -7.96 -8.18 3.38
C PHE A 60 -8.39 -8.44 4.82
N ASP A 61 -7.96 -9.58 5.36
CA ASP A 61 -8.28 -10.01 6.72
C ASP A 61 -7.07 -10.58 7.50
N THR A 62 -5.86 -10.50 6.92
CA THR A 62 -4.59 -10.91 7.54
C THR A 62 -3.56 -9.77 7.53
N VAL A 63 -2.57 -9.87 8.41
CA VAL A 63 -1.42 -8.93 8.46
C VAL A 63 -0.51 -9.11 7.25
N GLU A 64 -0.35 -10.34 6.78
CA GLU A 64 0.47 -10.68 5.62
C GLU A 64 -0.11 -10.10 4.33
N ASP A 65 -1.43 -10.21 4.13
CA ASP A 65 -2.11 -9.57 3.00
C ASP A 65 -1.96 -8.05 3.05
N PHE A 66 -2.02 -7.44 4.24
CA PHE A 66 -1.80 -6.01 4.40
C PHE A 66 -0.41 -5.59 3.91
N TRP A 67 0.65 -6.28 4.34
CA TRP A 67 2.02 -5.93 3.95
C TRP A 67 2.28 -6.13 2.47
N GLY A 68 1.83 -7.26 1.89
CA GLY A 68 1.96 -7.49 0.45
C GLY A 68 1.23 -6.45 -0.40
N LEU A 69 0.05 -6.01 0.05
CA LEU A 69 -0.70 -4.92 -0.59
C LEU A 69 0.00 -3.57 -0.40
N HIS A 70 0.51 -3.28 0.79
CA HIS A 70 1.18 -2.02 1.10
C HIS A 70 2.40 -1.81 0.20
N GLU A 71 3.23 -2.83 0.05
CA GLU A 71 4.40 -2.80 -0.84
C GLU A 71 4.03 -2.58 -2.31
N THR A 72 2.86 -3.04 -2.73
CA THR A 72 2.39 -2.88 -4.12
C THR A 72 1.74 -1.52 -4.36
N ILE A 73 0.97 -1.00 -3.40
CA ILE A 73 0.15 0.21 -3.53
C ILE A 73 0.97 1.47 -3.31
N PHE A 74 1.86 1.48 -2.31
CA PHE A 74 2.59 2.68 -1.90
C PHE A 74 3.97 2.81 -2.56
N VAL A 75 4.18 2.14 -3.70
CA VAL A 75 5.40 2.30 -4.49
C VAL A 75 5.49 3.77 -4.94
N PRO A 76 6.49 4.55 -4.46
CA PRO A 76 6.52 5.99 -4.69
C PRO A 76 6.51 6.39 -6.17
N SER A 77 7.05 5.55 -7.04
CA SER A 77 7.10 5.77 -8.50
C SER A 77 5.78 5.51 -9.22
N ARG A 78 4.84 4.76 -8.61
CA ARG A 78 3.55 4.38 -9.20
C ARG A 78 2.37 5.13 -8.61
N LEU A 79 2.60 5.95 -7.57
CA LEU A 79 1.55 6.73 -6.96
C LEU A 79 1.08 7.81 -7.94
N ILE A 80 -0.22 7.77 -8.26
CA ILE A 80 -0.82 8.75 -9.16
C ILE A 80 -0.84 10.11 -8.44
N PRO A 81 -0.35 11.20 -9.06
CA PRO A 81 -0.42 12.53 -8.46
C PRO A 81 -1.88 12.92 -8.13
N ASN A 82 -2.10 13.52 -6.96
CA ASN A 82 -3.42 13.88 -6.45
C ASN A 82 -4.39 12.70 -6.24
N ALA A 83 -3.84 11.50 -5.99
CA ALA A 83 -4.61 10.37 -5.55
C ALA A 83 -4.66 10.31 -4.01
N ASP A 84 -5.86 10.09 -3.50
CA ASP A 84 -6.11 9.80 -2.11
C ASP A 84 -6.32 8.29 -1.93
N ILE A 85 -5.69 7.74 -0.89
CA ILE A 85 -5.86 6.34 -0.50
C ILE A 85 -6.58 6.33 0.85
N HIS A 86 -7.68 5.59 0.93
CA HIS A 86 -8.46 5.43 2.15
C HIS A 86 -8.44 3.97 2.58
N MET A 87 -8.31 3.73 3.88
CA MET A 87 -8.42 2.39 4.47
C MET A 87 -9.57 2.39 5.47
N PHE A 88 -10.61 1.61 5.17
CA PHE A 88 -11.83 1.54 5.99
C PHE A 88 -12.16 0.09 6.33
N LYS A 89 -12.92 -0.11 7.41
CA LYS A 89 -13.48 -1.42 7.75
C LYS A 89 -14.32 -1.94 6.58
N ALA A 90 -14.26 -3.24 6.32
CA ALA A 90 -15.02 -3.84 5.24
C ALA A 90 -16.53 -3.62 5.47
N GLY A 91 -17.20 -3.10 4.44
CA GLY A 91 -18.62 -2.76 4.49
C GLY A 91 -18.90 -1.30 4.82
N VAL A 92 -17.91 -0.54 5.31
CA VAL A 92 -18.02 0.90 5.51
C VAL A 92 -17.46 1.61 4.28
N GLU A 93 -18.29 2.45 3.66
CA GLU A 93 -17.82 3.30 2.59
C GLU A 93 -17.15 4.55 3.18
N PRO A 94 -16.04 5.05 2.61
CA PRO A 94 -15.39 6.29 3.03
C PRO A 94 -16.20 7.52 2.58
N LYS A 95 -17.47 7.56 2.96
CA LYS A 95 -18.43 8.63 2.69
C LYS A 95 -18.99 9.08 4.03
N TRP A 96 -19.20 10.39 4.16
CA TRP A 96 -19.82 10.97 5.36
C TRP A 96 -21.29 10.54 5.52
N GLU A 97 -21.92 10.09 4.43
CA GLU A 97 -23.30 9.58 4.39
C GLU A 97 -23.44 8.18 4.99
N ASP A 98 -22.33 7.45 5.17
CA ASP A 98 -22.37 6.13 5.80
C ASP A 98 -22.81 6.28 7.27
N PRO A 99 -23.78 5.48 7.76
CA PRO A 99 -24.25 5.55 9.14
C PRO A 99 -23.14 5.40 10.19
N GLU A 100 -22.09 4.62 9.92
CA GLU A 100 -20.94 4.48 10.83
C GLU A 100 -20.08 5.76 10.86
N CYS A 101 -20.12 6.58 9.80
CA CYS A 101 -19.35 7.82 9.69
C CYS A 101 -20.14 9.07 10.15
N ALA A 102 -21.47 9.01 10.14
CA ALA A 102 -22.35 10.18 10.34
C ALA A 102 -22.18 10.90 11.70
N ASN A 103 -21.94 10.14 12.77
CA ASN A 103 -21.77 10.68 14.13
C ASN A 103 -20.30 10.74 14.57
N GLY A 104 -19.36 10.68 13.62
CA GLY A 104 -17.93 10.63 13.87
C GLY A 104 -17.20 11.98 13.78
N GLY A 105 -15.90 11.91 13.55
CA GLY A 105 -15.03 13.05 13.29
C GLY A 105 -13.77 12.62 12.55
N LYS A 106 -13.02 13.57 11.99
CA LYS A 106 -11.76 13.32 11.27
C LYS A 106 -10.62 14.10 11.92
N TRP A 107 -9.57 13.41 12.30
CA TRP A 107 -8.29 14.04 12.64
C TRP A 107 -7.46 14.21 11.37
N THR A 108 -6.82 15.36 11.20
CA THR A 108 -5.97 15.64 10.04
C THR A 108 -4.64 16.20 10.52
N TYR A 109 -3.56 15.59 10.04
CA TYR A 109 -2.20 16.05 10.26
C TYR A 109 -1.63 16.48 8.91
N VAL A 110 -1.20 17.74 8.83
CA VAL A 110 -0.51 18.28 7.65
C VAL A 110 0.95 18.47 8.04
N PRO A 111 1.89 17.68 7.50
CA PRO A 111 3.29 17.91 7.77
C PRO A 111 3.69 19.27 7.18
N THR A 112 4.30 20.12 8.00
CA THR A 112 4.85 21.39 7.51
C THR A 112 6.09 21.09 6.67
N THR A 113 5.94 21.10 5.35
CA THR A 113 7.08 21.12 4.43
C THR A 113 7.76 22.47 4.59
N GLY A 114 8.94 22.49 5.20
CA GLY A 114 9.69 23.70 5.48
C GLY A 114 9.85 24.56 4.22
N SER A 115 9.28 25.75 4.26
CA SER A 115 9.60 26.80 3.30
C SER A 115 10.99 27.37 3.63
N LYS A 116 11.84 27.43 2.61
CA LYS A 116 13.18 28.08 2.50
C LYS A 116 14.40 27.27 2.96
N LEU A 117 15.22 26.93 1.96
CA LEU A 117 16.60 27.43 1.86
C LEU A 117 16.67 28.34 0.63
#